data_AF-A0A915YDM9-F1
#
_entry.id   AF-A0A915YDM9-F1
#
_cell.length_a   1.000
_cell.length_b   1.000
_cell.length_c   1.000
_cell.angle_alpha   90.00
_cell.angle_beta   90.00
_cell.angle_gamma   90.00
#
_symmetry.space_group_name_H-M   'P 1'
#
loop_
_entity.id
_entity.type
_entity.pdbx_description
1 polymer ?
#
loop_
_entity_poly.entity_id
_entity_poly.type
_entity_poly.pdbx_seq_one_letter_code
_entity_poly.pdbx_strand_id
1 'polypeptide(L)'
;MHTKVYINNYIASKIGLPKTPRDIEQIHKFFETYLKYIALTALRLKGAKYKEAKSYVSKSWIPCTEDQLRKLVLTLLNQRANNKQYWAQLLKKNQKLKILTELLFKYAAKIRNLTFHGNYYPFEEGEEELVYAIYIKMIEALEVLISKHKKGNKILKNTPTEFGAIRGHLIRKNQFKQILPFQPAGLPYAYSKAQQIYSTI
;
A
#
# COMPACT_ATOMS: atom_id res chain seq x y z
N MET A 1 -14.76 0.94 -3.83
CA MET A 1 -15.24 0.59 -5.18
C MET A 1 -14.48 1.30 -6.28
N HIS A 2 -14.50 2.64 -6.41
CA HIS A 2 -13.87 3.35 -7.55
C HIS A 2 -12.37 3.03 -7.76
N THR A 3 -11.55 3.03 -6.69
CA THR A 3 -10.11 2.72 -6.81
C THR A 3 -9.84 1.29 -7.32
N LYS A 4 -10.56 0.29 -6.78
CA LYS A 4 -10.37 -1.12 -7.18
C LYS A 4 -10.87 -1.37 -8.61
N VAL A 5 -12.02 -0.79 -8.98
CA VAL A 5 -12.55 -0.85 -10.35
C VAL A 5 -11.56 -0.20 -11.33
N TYR A 6 -11.01 0.96 -10.99
CA TYR A 6 -10.03 1.64 -11.84
C TYR A 6 -8.73 0.84 -12.01
N ILE A 7 -8.18 0.29 -10.91
CA ILE A 7 -7.00 -0.59 -10.95
C ILE A 7 -7.30 -1.83 -11.81
N ASN A 8 -8.43 -2.49 -11.61
CA ASN A 8 -8.81 -3.69 -12.35
C ASN A 8 -9.04 -3.41 -13.84
N ASN A 9 -9.68 -2.28 -14.19
CA ASN A 9 -9.90 -1.89 -15.58
C ASN A 9 -8.58 -1.62 -16.30
N TYR A 10 -7.63 -0.96 -15.64
CA TYR A 10 -6.30 -0.74 -16.21
C TYR A 10 -5.51 -2.05 -16.35
N ILE A 11 -5.57 -2.95 -15.35
CA ILE A 11 -4.95 -4.27 -15.47
C ILE A 11 -5.54 -5.02 -16.67
N ALA A 12 -6.86 -5.02 -16.82
CA ALA A 12 -7.55 -5.67 -17.93
C ALA A 12 -7.15 -5.09 -19.30
N SER A 13 -6.97 -3.77 -19.42
CA SER A 13 -6.55 -3.13 -20.67
C SER A 13 -5.08 -3.38 -21.04
N LYS A 14 -4.30 -3.99 -20.14
CA LYS A 14 -2.88 -4.30 -20.33
C LYS A 14 -2.59 -5.79 -20.50
N ILE A 15 -3.63 -6.63 -20.54
CA ILE A 15 -3.50 -8.07 -20.81
C ILE A 15 -3.01 -8.28 -22.25
N GLY A 16 -1.97 -9.09 -22.43
CA GLY A 16 -1.42 -9.44 -23.74
C GLY A 16 -0.59 -8.37 -24.43
N LEU A 17 -0.43 -7.18 -23.81
CA LEU A 17 0.41 -6.10 -24.34
C LEU A 17 1.77 -6.08 -23.62
N PRO A 18 2.89 -5.83 -24.32
CA PRO A 18 4.19 -5.63 -23.67
C PRO A 18 4.16 -4.48 -22.64
N LYS A 19 4.76 -4.69 -21.46
CA LYS A 19 4.91 -3.64 -20.45
C LYS A 19 6.08 -2.73 -20.75
N THR A 20 5.86 -1.46 -20.42
CA THR A 20 6.86 -0.41 -20.51
C THR A 20 7.23 0.09 -19.11
N PRO A 21 8.34 0.84 -18.98
CA PRO A 21 8.68 1.53 -17.73
C PRO A 21 7.55 2.43 -17.20
N ARG A 22 6.73 3.03 -18.08
CA ARG A 22 5.55 3.82 -17.68
C ARG A 22 4.48 2.96 -17.02
N ASP A 23 4.32 1.71 -17.47
CA ASP A 23 3.36 0.79 -16.85
C ASP A 23 3.84 0.34 -15.46
N ILE A 24 5.16 0.23 -15.24
CA ILE A 24 5.76 -0.01 -13.91
C ILE A 24 5.50 1.18 -12.98
N GLU A 25 5.63 2.41 -13.48
CA GLU A 25 5.31 3.62 -12.72
C GLU A 25 3.83 3.65 -12.30
N GLN A 26 2.96 3.32 -13.25
CA GLN A 26 1.52 3.31 -13.03
C GLN A 26 1.07 2.21 -12.06
N ILE A 27 1.60 0.99 -12.18
CA ILE A 27 1.24 -0.10 -11.26
C ILE A 27 1.77 0.16 -9.85
N HIS A 28 2.91 0.85 -9.71
CA HIS A 28 3.41 1.31 -8.42
C HIS A 28 2.43 2.29 -7.77
N LYS A 29 1.98 3.32 -8.51
CA LYS A 29 0.97 4.30 -8.03
C LYS A 29 -0.33 3.60 -7.58
N PHE A 30 -0.74 2.55 -8.28
CA PHE A 30 -1.88 1.73 -7.89
C PHE A 30 -1.65 0.95 -6.60
N PHE A 31 -0.47 0.35 -6.45
CA PHE A 31 -0.09 -0.30 -5.21
C PHE A 31 -0.10 0.68 -4.03
N GLU A 32 0.44 1.89 -4.18
CA GLU A 32 0.38 2.92 -3.14
C GLU A 32 -1.06 3.29 -2.78
N THR A 33 -1.91 3.44 -3.79
CA THR A 33 -3.32 3.78 -3.62
C THR A 33 -4.06 2.65 -2.89
N TYR A 34 -3.71 1.39 -3.18
CA TYR A 34 -4.22 0.22 -2.50
C TYR A 34 -3.79 0.18 -1.01
N LEU A 35 -2.53 0.50 -0.69
CA LEU A 35 -2.08 0.63 0.70
C LEU A 35 -2.81 1.74 1.45
N LYS A 36 -3.07 2.89 0.80
CA LYS A 36 -3.89 3.98 1.36
C LYS A 36 -5.34 3.52 1.62
N TYR A 37 -5.91 2.70 0.74
CA TYR A 37 -7.23 2.10 0.96
C TYR A 37 -7.25 1.18 2.19
N ILE A 38 -6.24 0.31 2.34
CA ILE A 38 -6.11 -0.57 3.52
C ILE A 38 -5.94 0.26 4.80
N ALA A 39 -5.07 1.28 4.77
CA ALA A 39 -4.86 2.21 5.88
C ALA A 39 -6.16 2.87 6.36
N LEU A 40 -6.91 3.42 5.41
CA LEU A 40 -8.18 4.08 5.70
C LEU A 40 -9.19 3.09 6.30
N THR A 41 -9.27 1.88 5.73
CA THR A 41 -10.16 0.83 6.21
C THR A 41 -9.81 0.40 7.63
N ALA A 42 -8.53 0.20 7.93
CA ALA A 42 -8.06 -0.16 9.26
C ALA A 42 -8.42 0.92 10.31
N LEU A 43 -8.25 2.20 10.01
CA LEU A 43 -8.68 3.30 10.90
C LEU A 43 -10.20 3.29 11.11
N ARG A 44 -10.97 3.05 10.05
CA ARG A 44 -12.44 3.02 10.11
C ARG A 44 -12.96 1.86 10.93
N LEU A 45 -12.35 0.68 10.83
CA LEU A 45 -12.66 -0.49 11.68
C LEU A 45 -12.35 -0.24 13.15
N LYS A 46 -11.41 0.64 13.45
CA LYS A 46 -11.11 1.08 14.82
C LYS A 46 -12.03 2.21 15.31
N GLY A 47 -12.98 2.68 14.49
CA GLY A 47 -13.96 3.69 14.91
C GLY A 47 -13.56 5.14 14.63
N ALA A 48 -12.55 5.40 13.79
CA ALA A 48 -12.23 6.76 13.34
C ALA A 48 -13.36 7.34 12.47
N LYS A 49 -13.64 8.65 12.51
CA LYS A 49 -14.60 9.29 11.58
C LYS A 49 -14.06 9.31 10.14
N TYR A 50 -14.92 9.10 9.14
CA TYR A 50 -14.50 9.01 7.74
C TYR A 50 -13.76 10.23 7.23
N LYS A 51 -14.33 11.43 7.42
CA LYS A 51 -13.71 12.67 6.93
C LYS A 51 -12.31 12.89 7.55
N GLU A 52 -12.16 12.62 8.84
CA GLU A 52 -10.90 12.79 9.57
C GLU A 52 -9.87 11.74 9.15
N ALA A 53 -10.25 10.46 9.09
CA ALA A 53 -9.37 9.38 8.69
C ALA A 53 -8.93 9.53 7.22
N LYS A 54 -9.85 9.90 6.32
CA LYS A 54 -9.54 10.17 4.92
C LYS A 54 -8.53 11.30 4.80
N SER A 55 -8.78 12.42 5.48
CA SER A 55 -7.87 13.58 5.50
C SER A 55 -6.48 13.20 6.02
N TYR A 56 -6.42 12.39 7.07
CA TYR A 56 -5.14 11.89 7.61
C TYR A 56 -4.40 11.01 6.60
N VAL A 57 -5.05 10.00 6.02
CA VAL A 57 -4.42 9.07 5.07
C VAL A 57 -4.02 9.76 3.76
N SER A 58 -4.87 10.64 3.22
CA SER A 58 -4.56 11.35 1.97
C SER A 58 -3.40 12.32 2.12
N LYS A 59 -3.29 12.96 3.29
CA LYS A 59 -2.19 13.86 3.66
C LYS A 59 -1.07 13.13 4.39
N SER A 60 -0.90 11.83 4.21
CA SER A 60 0.24 11.11 4.78
C SER A 60 1.11 10.55 3.67
N TRP A 61 2.43 10.68 3.81
CA TRP A 61 3.34 9.82 3.05
C TRP A 61 3.27 8.45 3.72
N ILE A 62 2.81 7.44 2.99
CA ILE A 62 2.87 6.04 3.42
C ILE A 62 4.02 5.39 2.66
N PRO A 63 5.20 5.18 3.28
CA PRO A 63 6.30 4.53 2.60
C PRO A 63 5.89 3.14 2.11
N CYS A 64 6.15 2.85 0.85
CA CYS A 64 5.97 1.51 0.29
C CYS A 64 7.16 0.62 0.71
N THR A 65 7.23 0.29 2.01
CA THR A 65 8.24 -0.60 2.60
C THR A 65 7.59 -1.82 3.24
N GLU A 66 8.38 -2.89 3.43
CA GLU A 66 7.90 -4.10 4.10
C GLU A 66 7.39 -3.82 5.52
N ASP A 67 8.11 -3.01 6.30
CA ASP A 67 7.71 -2.68 7.67
C ASP A 67 6.35 -1.97 7.71
N GLN A 68 6.11 -1.06 6.75
CA GLN A 68 4.86 -0.32 6.68
C GLN A 68 3.71 -1.20 6.21
N LEU A 69 3.94 -2.07 5.22
CA LEU A 69 2.98 -3.09 4.81
C LEU A 69 2.60 -3.99 5.99
N ARG A 70 3.60 -4.49 6.72
CA ARG A 70 3.41 -5.32 7.92
C ARG A 70 2.53 -4.61 8.95
N LYS A 71 2.85 -3.37 9.31
CA LYS A 71 2.05 -2.57 10.26
C LYS A 71 0.59 -2.44 9.81
N LEU A 72 0.37 -2.12 8.52
CA LEU A 72 -0.97 -1.99 7.94
C LEU A 72 -1.77 -3.28 8.02
N VAL A 73 -1.18 -4.39 7.56
CA VAL A 73 -1.82 -5.71 7.56
C VAL A 73 -2.13 -6.16 8.98
N LEU A 74 -1.16 -6.06 9.91
CA LEU A 74 -1.39 -6.45 11.30
C LEU A 74 -2.52 -5.64 11.95
N THR A 75 -2.54 -4.31 11.77
CA THR A 75 -3.61 -3.46 12.31
C THR A 75 -4.97 -3.83 11.72
N LEU A 76 -5.03 -4.12 10.41
CA LEU A 76 -6.25 -4.57 9.75
C LEU A 76 -6.73 -5.92 10.30
N LEU A 77 -5.81 -6.83 10.64
CA LEU A 77 -6.07 -8.12 11.26
C LEU A 77 -6.34 -8.05 12.78
N ASN A 78 -6.55 -6.84 13.32
CA ASN A 78 -6.74 -6.57 14.74
C ASN A 78 -5.56 -7.02 15.63
N GLN A 79 -4.36 -7.11 15.09
CA GLN A 79 -3.11 -7.37 15.81
C GLN A 79 -2.39 -6.06 16.16
N ARG A 80 -1.46 -6.10 17.12
CA ARG A 80 -0.58 -4.96 17.41
C ARG A 80 0.35 -4.70 16.22
N ALA A 81 0.47 -3.45 15.79
CA ALA A 81 1.26 -3.07 14.62
C ALA A 81 2.75 -3.42 14.71
N ASN A 82 3.30 -3.63 15.91
CA ASN A 82 4.68 -4.01 16.18
C ASN A 82 4.89 -5.52 16.42
N ASN A 83 3.84 -6.35 16.26
CA ASN A 83 3.93 -7.80 16.51
C ASN A 83 4.70 -8.53 15.38
N LYS A 84 6.05 -8.47 15.44
CA LYS A 84 6.95 -9.11 14.47
C LYS A 84 6.83 -10.63 14.47
N GLN A 85 6.59 -11.25 15.62
CA GLN A 85 6.45 -12.70 15.74
C GLN A 85 5.21 -13.21 15.00
N TYR A 86 4.06 -12.54 15.17
CA TYR A 86 2.85 -12.88 14.43
C TYR A 86 3.06 -12.72 12.92
N TRP A 87 3.74 -11.65 12.48
CA TRP A 87 4.08 -11.47 11.07
C TRP A 87 4.92 -12.62 10.52
N ALA A 88 5.98 -13.01 11.24
CA ALA A 88 6.82 -14.13 10.83
C ALA A 88 6.03 -15.45 10.72
N GLN A 89 5.14 -15.72 11.68
CA GLN A 89 4.24 -16.88 11.63
C GLN A 89 3.27 -16.81 10.45
N LEU A 90 2.74 -15.62 10.15
CA LEU A 90 1.83 -15.38 9.03
C LEU A 90 2.53 -15.67 7.70
N LEU A 91 3.76 -15.17 7.53
CA LEU A 91 4.58 -15.42 6.34
C LEU A 91 4.97 -16.90 6.23
N LYS A 92 5.30 -17.56 7.34
CA LYS A 92 5.58 -19.01 7.36
C LYS A 92 4.38 -19.84 6.89
N LYS A 93 3.15 -19.44 7.26
CA LYS A 93 1.91 -20.11 6.82
C LYS A 93 1.49 -19.73 5.41
N ASN A 94 1.99 -18.62 4.86
CA ASN A 94 1.64 -18.11 3.55
C ASN A 94 2.90 -17.89 2.70
N GLN A 95 3.52 -18.99 2.28
CA GLN A 95 4.80 -18.96 1.55
C GLN A 95 4.75 -18.07 0.30
N LYS A 96 3.62 -18.07 -0.44
CA LYS A 96 3.41 -17.18 -1.59
C LYS A 96 3.53 -15.70 -1.19
N LEU A 97 2.92 -15.29 -0.09
CA LEU A 97 2.97 -13.91 0.41
C LEU A 97 4.40 -13.54 0.83
N LYS A 98 5.13 -14.47 1.46
CA LYS A 98 6.54 -14.29 1.83
C LYS A 98 7.40 -13.98 0.60
N ILE A 99 7.31 -14.82 -0.43
CA ILE A 99 8.08 -14.66 -1.67
C ILE A 99 7.71 -13.34 -2.36
N LEU A 100 6.42 -13.02 -2.48
CA LEU A 100 5.98 -11.78 -3.12
C LEU A 100 6.42 -10.53 -2.37
N THR A 101 6.42 -10.56 -1.04
CA THR A 101 6.93 -9.46 -0.20
C THR A 101 8.41 -9.23 -0.47
N GLU A 102 9.19 -10.31 -0.53
CA GLU A 102 10.62 -10.26 -0.83
C GLU A 102 10.88 -9.73 -2.24
N LEU A 103 10.22 -10.26 -3.26
CA LEU A 103 10.34 -9.79 -4.64
C LEU A 103 9.94 -8.33 -4.78
N LEU A 104 8.85 -7.90 -4.12
CA LEU A 104 8.39 -6.53 -4.19
C LEU A 104 9.40 -5.55 -3.59
N PHE A 105 9.89 -5.81 -2.38
CA PHE A 105 10.69 -4.83 -1.64
C PHE A 105 12.20 -4.95 -1.85
N LYS A 106 12.73 -6.14 -2.15
CA LYS A 106 14.17 -6.33 -2.38
C LYS A 106 14.57 -6.21 -3.84
N TYR A 107 13.64 -6.48 -4.76
CA TYR A 107 13.90 -6.48 -6.20
C TYR A 107 13.13 -5.33 -6.89
N ALA A 108 11.81 -5.41 -7.02
CA ALA A 108 11.02 -4.44 -7.78
C ALA A 108 11.13 -2.99 -7.27
N ALA A 109 11.27 -2.78 -5.95
CA ALA A 109 11.42 -1.45 -5.37
C ALA A 109 12.74 -0.77 -5.76
N LYS A 110 13.82 -1.52 -5.98
CA LYS A 110 15.11 -0.97 -6.41
C LYS A 110 15.03 -0.45 -7.84
N ILE A 111 14.48 -1.28 -8.72
CA ILE A 111 14.20 -0.94 -10.13
C ILE A 111 13.36 0.32 -10.18
N ARG A 112 12.23 0.34 -9.45
CA ARG A 112 11.35 1.50 -9.36
C ARG A 112 12.06 2.77 -8.92
N ASN A 113 12.88 2.71 -7.86
CA ASN A 113 13.59 3.88 -7.39
C ASN A 113 14.52 4.44 -8.47
N LEU A 114 15.25 3.58 -9.19
CA LEU A 114 16.09 4.00 -10.30
C LEU A 114 15.26 4.67 -11.40
N THR A 115 14.14 4.06 -11.81
CA THR A 115 13.25 4.63 -12.86
C THR A 115 12.64 5.97 -12.45
N PHE A 116 12.23 6.16 -11.19
CA PHE A 116 11.57 7.38 -10.70
C PHE A 116 12.52 8.55 -10.47
N HIS A 117 13.81 8.29 -10.25
CA HIS A 117 14.83 9.33 -10.06
C HIS A 117 15.42 9.82 -11.39
N GLY A 118 14.79 9.50 -12.52
CA GLY A 118 15.24 9.90 -13.85
C GLY A 118 16.49 9.15 -14.33
N ASN A 119 16.91 8.11 -13.60
CA ASN A 119 18.00 7.26 -14.04
C ASN A 119 17.49 6.25 -15.07
N TYR A 120 18.31 6.00 -16.08
CA TYR A 120 18.08 4.90 -17.00
C TYR A 120 18.26 3.57 -16.27
N TYR A 121 17.25 2.71 -16.33
CA TYR A 121 17.35 1.32 -15.91
C TYR A 121 17.33 0.45 -17.16
N PRO A 122 18.42 -0.27 -17.48
CA PRO A 122 18.47 -1.15 -18.63
C PRO A 122 17.70 -2.43 -18.32
N PHE A 123 16.42 -2.47 -18.66
CA PHE A 123 15.61 -3.67 -18.47
C PHE A 123 16.15 -4.82 -19.34
N GLU A 124 16.27 -6.00 -18.74
CA GLU A 124 16.46 -7.25 -19.47
C GLU A 124 15.16 -7.68 -20.16
N GLU A 125 15.25 -8.54 -21.17
CA GLU A 125 14.07 -9.02 -21.91
C GLU A 125 13.03 -9.64 -20.97
N GLY A 126 11.83 -9.05 -20.91
CA GLY A 126 10.72 -9.52 -20.08
C GLY A 126 10.79 -9.10 -18.60
N GLU A 127 11.78 -8.30 -18.20
CA GLU A 127 11.92 -7.84 -16.82
C GLU A 127 10.77 -6.89 -16.40
N GLU A 128 10.27 -6.04 -17.31
CA GLU A 128 9.12 -5.19 -17.05
C GLU A 128 7.86 -6.01 -16.74
N GLU A 129 7.65 -7.10 -17.48
CA GLU A 129 6.52 -8.02 -17.26
C GLU A 129 6.64 -8.67 -15.87
N LEU A 130 7.84 -9.10 -15.49
CA LEU A 130 8.09 -9.67 -14.16
C LEU A 130 7.80 -8.66 -13.05
N VAL A 131 8.34 -7.45 -13.15
CA VAL A 131 8.11 -6.38 -12.15
C VAL A 131 6.63 -6.06 -12.04
N TYR A 132 5.96 -5.88 -13.18
CA TYR A 132 4.53 -5.61 -13.22
C TYR A 132 3.71 -6.75 -12.58
N ALA A 133 4.04 -8.00 -12.90
CA ALA A 133 3.39 -9.18 -12.33
C ALA A 133 3.61 -9.30 -10.81
N ILE A 134 4.78 -8.94 -10.29
CA ILE A 134 5.05 -8.92 -8.83
C ILE A 134 4.06 -8.01 -8.12
N TYR A 135 3.84 -6.79 -8.62
CA TYR A 135 2.89 -5.85 -8.01
C TYR A 135 1.45 -6.38 -8.02
N ILE A 136 0.98 -6.92 -9.15
CA ILE A 136 -0.37 -7.47 -9.26
C ILE A 136 -0.55 -8.66 -8.32
N LYS A 137 0.36 -9.64 -8.38
CA LYS A 137 0.29 -10.84 -7.55
C LYS A 137 0.37 -10.49 -6.07
N MET A 138 1.08 -9.43 -5.70
CA MET A 138 1.11 -8.94 -4.33
C MET A 138 -0.25 -8.39 -3.88
N ILE A 139 -0.92 -7.57 -4.70
CA ILE A 139 -2.29 -7.10 -4.41
C ILE A 139 -3.23 -8.29 -4.23
N GLU A 140 -3.21 -9.25 -5.17
CA GLU A 140 -4.03 -10.47 -5.09
C GLU A 140 -3.75 -11.27 -3.81
N ALA A 141 -2.48 -11.45 -3.45
CA ALA A 141 -2.09 -12.19 -2.24
C ALA A 141 -2.60 -11.48 -0.97
N LEU A 142 -2.57 -10.14 -0.94
CA LEU A 142 -3.15 -9.36 0.15
C LEU A 142 -4.66 -9.50 0.20
N GLU A 143 -5.36 -9.50 -0.94
CA GLU A 143 -6.80 -9.72 -0.96
C GLU A 143 -7.20 -11.11 -0.46
N VAL A 144 -6.48 -12.15 -0.88
CA VAL A 144 -6.68 -13.53 -0.38
C VAL A 144 -6.40 -13.60 1.12
N LEU A 145 -5.38 -12.89 1.61
CA LEU A 145 -5.11 -12.83 3.05
C LEU A 145 -6.25 -12.15 3.80
N ILE A 146 -6.73 -11.02 3.30
CA ILE A 146 -7.82 -10.24 3.91
C ILE A 146 -9.11 -11.05 3.90
N SER A 147 -9.46 -11.73 2.80
CA SER A 147 -10.71 -12.49 2.68
C SER A 147 -10.84 -13.60 3.72
N LYS A 148 -9.71 -14.20 4.11
CA LYS A 148 -9.62 -15.23 5.17
C LYS A 148 -9.81 -14.68 6.59
N HIS A 149 -9.76 -13.36 6.79
CA HIS A 149 -10.02 -12.77 8.10
C HIS A 149 -11.54 -12.71 8.39
N LYS A 150 -11.92 -12.83 9.67
CA LYS A 150 -13.25 -12.46 10.18
C LYS A 150 -13.65 -11.05 9.67
N LYS A 151 -14.73 -10.97 8.89
CA LYS A 151 -15.22 -9.77 8.16
C LYS A 151 -14.41 -9.36 6.91
N GLY A 152 -13.43 -10.16 6.49
CA GLY A 152 -12.60 -9.96 5.31
C GLY A 152 -13.38 -9.76 4.01
N ASN A 153 -14.33 -10.65 3.74
CA ASN A 153 -15.22 -10.52 2.57
C ASN A 153 -16.05 -9.22 2.59
N LYS A 154 -16.45 -8.75 3.77
CA LYS A 154 -17.14 -7.45 3.91
C LYS A 154 -16.17 -6.31 3.62
N ILE A 155 -14.95 -6.37 4.14
CA ILE A 155 -13.88 -5.40 3.84
C ILE A 155 -13.65 -5.26 2.34
N LEU A 156 -13.51 -6.37 1.61
CA LEU A 156 -13.19 -6.35 0.19
C LEU A 156 -14.35 -5.91 -0.71
N LYS A 157 -15.60 -6.10 -0.28
CA LYS A 157 -16.80 -5.75 -1.06
C LYS A 157 -17.27 -4.31 -0.81
N ASN A 158 -16.92 -3.73 0.33
CA ASN A 158 -17.50 -2.48 0.80
C ASN A 158 -16.52 -1.30 0.74
N THR A 159 -17.07 -0.10 0.85
CA THR A 159 -16.29 1.14 0.90
C THR A 159 -15.88 1.50 2.33
N PRO A 160 -14.75 2.20 2.54
CA PRO A 160 -14.30 2.56 3.89
C PRO A 160 -15.30 3.44 4.67
N THR A 161 -16.20 4.13 3.96
CA THR A 161 -17.34 4.88 4.53
C THR A 161 -18.28 4.01 5.34
N GLU A 162 -18.43 2.73 5.00
CA GLU A 162 -19.40 1.81 5.62
C GLU A 162 -18.90 1.17 6.92
N PHE A 163 -17.62 1.32 7.25
CA PHE A 163 -17.05 0.86 8.52
C PHE A 163 -16.98 2.06 9.46
N GLY A 164 -17.45 1.96 10.71
CA GLY A 164 -17.42 3.11 11.62
C GLY A 164 -17.54 2.69 13.08
N ALA A 165 -17.47 3.69 13.96
CA ALA A 165 -17.62 3.48 15.39
C ALA A 165 -18.97 2.81 15.69
N ILE A 166 -18.92 1.71 16.42
CA ILE A 166 -20.07 1.19 17.17
C ILE A 166 -20.27 2.16 18.36
N ARG A 167 -21.52 2.40 18.79
CA ARG A 167 -21.84 3.31 19.92
C ARG A 167 -20.85 3.10 21.08
N GLY A 168 -20.16 4.18 21.51
CA GLY A 168 -19.21 4.17 22.64
C GLY A 168 -17.71 4.04 22.30
N HIS A 169 -17.33 3.74 21.06
CA HIS A 169 -15.92 3.58 20.65
C HIS A 169 -15.53 4.52 19.50
N LEU A 170 -15.46 5.81 19.80
CA LEU A 170 -14.97 6.81 18.86
C LEU A 170 -13.49 7.10 19.11
N ILE A 171 -12.66 6.91 18.09
CA ILE A 171 -11.24 7.27 18.12
C ILE A 171 -11.05 8.68 17.59
N ARG A 172 -10.29 9.50 18.32
CA ARG A 172 -9.98 10.89 17.99
C ARG A 172 -8.74 10.98 17.08
N LYS A 173 -8.65 12.05 16.29
CA LYS A 173 -7.55 12.30 15.34
C LYS A 173 -6.13 12.17 15.93
N ASN A 174 -5.94 12.59 17.18
CA ASN A 174 -4.65 12.48 17.89
C ASN A 174 -4.21 11.02 18.14
N GLN A 175 -5.15 10.08 18.21
CA GLN A 175 -4.88 8.66 18.41
C GLN A 175 -4.55 7.92 17.09
N PHE A 176 -4.77 8.54 15.92
CA PHE A 176 -4.49 7.88 14.64
C PHE A 176 -3.02 7.49 14.50
N LYS A 177 -2.10 8.38 14.91
CA LYS A 177 -0.65 8.12 14.91
C LYS A 177 -0.25 6.96 15.83
N GLN A 178 -1.01 6.73 16.90
CA GLN A 178 -0.76 5.60 17.82
C GLN A 178 -1.19 4.26 17.22
N ILE A 179 -2.21 4.28 16.36
CA ILE A 179 -2.79 3.10 15.71
C ILE A 179 -2.02 2.74 14.43
N LEU A 180 -1.75 3.77 13.62
CA LEU A 180 -1.00 3.68 12.37
C LEU A 180 -0.11 4.92 12.28
N PRO A 181 1.15 4.84 12.75
CA PRO A 181 2.08 5.94 12.66
C PRO A 181 2.49 6.13 11.19
N PHE A 182 1.74 6.96 10.47
CA PHE A 182 2.21 7.49 9.19
C PHE A 182 2.98 8.77 9.45
N GLN A 183 4.06 8.97 8.69
CA GLN A 183 4.64 10.30 8.62
C GLN A 183 3.60 11.21 7.95
N PRO A 184 3.26 12.34 8.57
CA PRO A 184 2.40 13.31 7.92
C PRO A 184 3.07 13.72 6.61
N ALA A 185 2.29 13.81 5.53
CA ALA A 185 2.74 14.47 4.32
C ALA A 185 2.99 15.92 4.70
N GLY A 186 4.26 16.28 4.86
CA GLY A 186 4.67 17.55 4.32
C GLY A 186 4.24 17.55 2.86
N LEU A 187 3.68 18.66 2.39
CA LEU A 187 3.54 18.86 0.95
C LEU A 187 4.87 18.47 0.31
N PRO A 188 4.89 17.73 -0.82
CA PRO A 188 6.14 17.48 -1.53
C PRO A 188 6.84 18.83 -1.69
N TYR A 189 8.14 18.88 -1.39
CA TYR A 189 8.91 20.09 -1.64
C TYR A 189 8.64 20.50 -3.08
N ALA A 190 8.27 21.77 -3.29
CA ALA A 190 8.29 22.32 -4.64
C ALA A 190 9.68 22.04 -5.24
N TYR A 191 9.73 21.73 -6.54
CA TYR A 191 10.96 21.34 -7.23
C TYR A 191 12.13 22.30 -6.93
N SER A 192 11.84 23.60 -6.85
CA SER A 192 12.80 24.65 -6.46
C SER A 192 13.43 24.45 -5.08
N LYS A 193 12.63 24.03 -4.09
CA LYS A 193 13.09 23.75 -2.73
C LYS A 193 13.86 22.44 -2.63
N ALA A 194 13.52 21.45 -3.44
CA ALA A 194 14.27 20.20 -3.55
C ALA A 194 15.66 20.44 -4.18
N GLN A 195 15.73 21.24 -5.25
CA GLN A 195 17.00 21.67 -5.86
C GLN A 195 17.89 22.44 -4.88
N GLN A 196 17.32 23.40 -4.12
CA GLN A 196 18.08 24.16 -3.12
C GLN A 196 18.73 23.27 -2.05
N ILE A 197 18.00 22.25 -1.56
CA ILE A 197 18.55 21.32 -0.56
C ILE A 197 19.65 20.45 -1.17
N TYR A 198 19.49 20.01 -2.43
CA TYR A 198 20.52 19.24 -3.13
C TYR A 198 21.80 20.04 -3.35
N SER A 199 21.70 21.33 -3.71
CA SER A 199 22.87 22.21 -3.93
C SER A 199 23.63 22.57 -2.65
N THR A 200 23.13 22.18 -1.48
CA THR A 200 23.80 22.38 -0.18
C THR A 200 24.57 21.14 0.30
N ILE A 201 24.55 20.05 -0.47
CA ILE A 201 25.39 18.86 -0.32
C ILE A 201 26.56 19.01 -1.30
#